data_AF-A0A6B2T3L7-F1
#
_entry.id   AF-A0A6B2T3L7-F1
#
_cell.length_a   1.000
_cell.length_b   1.000
_cell.length_c   1.000
_cell.angle_alpha   90.00
_cell.angle_beta   90.00
_cell.angle_gamma   90.00
#
_symmetry.space_group_name_H-M   'P 1'
#
loop_
_entity.id
_entity.type
_entity.pdbx_description
1 polymer ?
#
loop_
_entity_poly.entity_id
_entity_poly.type
_entity_poly.pdbx_seq_one_letter_code
_entity_poly.pdbx_strand_id
1 'polypeptide(L)'
;LPDVDAPVTPGAGGEHTVSAGFLTVPAARLAAEGAHDLLLEECFGPVTVVARYADDAEITAVLSRLPGNLTATVQLSSDEAAGESGRGV
;
A
#
# COMPACT_ATOMS: atom_id res chain seq x y z
N LEU A 1 6.62 0.32 -13.86
CA LEU A 1 6.01 -1.03 -13.70
C LEU A 1 4.63 -1.00 -14.36
N PRO A 2 4.15 -2.09 -14.97
CA PRO A 2 2.80 -2.14 -15.53
C PRO A 2 1.74 -1.85 -14.45
N ASP A 3 0.73 -1.04 -14.78
CA ASP A 3 -0.38 -0.63 -13.89
C ASP A 3 0.04 0.02 -12.58
N VAL A 4 1.22 0.65 -12.56
CA VAL A 4 1.67 1.47 -11.43
C VAL A 4 1.71 2.92 -11.86
N ASP A 5 0.96 3.76 -11.15
CA ASP A 5 0.96 5.21 -11.32
C ASP A 5 1.67 5.88 -10.13
N ALA A 6 2.19 7.10 -10.36
CA ALA A 6 2.81 7.93 -9.32
C ALA A 6 2.12 9.30 -9.26
N PRO A 7 0.89 9.40 -8.71
CA PRO A 7 0.13 10.66 -8.71
C PRO A 7 0.87 11.81 -8.01
N VAL A 8 1.65 11.48 -6.98
CA VAL A 8 2.66 12.38 -6.41
C VAL A 8 4.00 11.68 -6.53
N THR A 9 4.87 12.21 -7.40
CA THR A 9 6.18 11.61 -7.68
C THR A 9 7.16 11.89 -6.54
N PRO A 10 7.69 10.86 -5.85
CA PRO A 10 8.76 11.05 -4.88
C PRO A 10 10.08 11.38 -5.60
N GLY A 11 10.97 12.14 -4.97
CA GLY A 11 12.24 12.49 -5.62
C GLY A 11 13.07 13.52 -4.89
N ALA A 12 13.99 14.15 -5.62
CA ALA A 12 14.81 15.24 -5.09
C ALA A 12 13.95 16.49 -4.85
N GLY A 13 13.97 17.01 -3.62
CA GLY A 13 13.29 18.25 -3.22
C GLY A 13 14.21 19.49 -3.25
N GLY A 14 15.52 19.28 -3.37
CA GLY A 14 16.56 20.31 -3.34
C GLY A 14 17.94 19.70 -3.03
N GLU A 15 18.95 20.52 -2.73
CA GLU A 15 20.34 20.07 -2.55
C GLU A 15 20.50 18.97 -1.48
N HIS A 16 19.76 19.08 -0.38
CA HIS A 16 19.82 18.14 0.76
C HIS A 16 18.43 17.66 1.21
N THR A 17 17.44 17.67 0.32
CA THR A 17 16.06 17.28 0.69
C THR A 17 15.45 16.33 -0.33
N VAL A 18 14.51 15.52 0.15
CA VAL A 18 13.69 14.63 -0.66
C VAL A 18 12.23 15.02 -0.52
N SER A 19 11.47 14.95 -1.62
CA SER A 19 10.02 15.13 -1.62
C SER A 19 9.33 13.78 -1.44
N ALA A 20 8.29 13.77 -0.61
CA ALA A 20 7.45 12.61 -0.44
C ALA A 20 6.55 12.38 -1.66
N GLY A 21 6.16 11.12 -1.85
CA GLY A 21 5.25 10.74 -2.91
C GLY A 21 4.58 9.41 -2.63
N PHE A 22 3.64 9.05 -3.48
CA PHE A 22 2.98 7.75 -3.40
C PHE A 22 2.76 7.14 -4.76
N LEU A 23 2.83 5.80 -4.77
CA LEU A 23 2.51 4.97 -5.92
C LEU A 23 1.13 4.35 -5.71
N THR A 24 0.35 4.23 -6.78
CA THR A 24 -0.88 3.45 -6.75
C THR A 24 -0.74 2.22 -7.63
N VAL A 25 -1.19 1.07 -7.14
CA VAL A 25 -1.12 -0.22 -7.85
C VAL A 25 -2.36 -1.06 -7.53
N PRO A 26 -2.93 -1.80 -8.50
CA PRO A 26 -3.96 -2.80 -8.20
C PRO A 26 -3.39 -3.93 -7.31
N ALA A 27 -4.07 -4.28 -6.23
CA ALA A 27 -3.65 -5.30 -5.29
C ALA A 27 -3.42 -6.66 -5.97
N ALA A 28 -4.23 -7.02 -6.97
CA ALA A 28 -4.04 -8.22 -7.78
C ALA A 28 -2.63 -8.34 -8.41
N ARG A 29 -1.97 -7.22 -8.73
CA ARG A 29 -0.58 -7.24 -9.24
C ARG A 29 0.43 -7.59 -8.15
N LEU A 30 0.15 -7.23 -6.90
CA LEU A 30 0.96 -7.55 -5.74
C LEU A 30 0.67 -8.95 -5.19
N ALA A 31 -0.42 -9.60 -5.59
CA ALA A 31 -0.75 -10.96 -5.15
C ALA A 31 0.04 -12.06 -5.89
N ALA A 32 0.63 -11.75 -7.04
CA ALA A 32 1.43 -12.68 -7.83
C ALA A 32 2.93 -12.37 -7.75
N GLU A 33 3.77 -13.41 -7.65
CA GLU A 33 5.22 -13.26 -7.75
C GLU A 33 5.64 -12.66 -9.10
N GLY A 34 6.70 -11.85 -9.08
CA GLY A 34 7.35 -11.34 -10.28
C GLY A 34 7.62 -9.84 -10.24
N ALA A 35 7.19 -9.14 -11.30
CA ALA A 35 7.68 -7.79 -11.60
C ALA A 35 7.39 -6.74 -10.52
N HIS A 36 6.42 -6.99 -9.64
CA HIS A 36 5.99 -6.05 -8.60
C HIS A 36 6.56 -6.35 -7.22
N ASP A 37 7.39 -7.39 -7.06
CA ASP A 37 7.88 -7.85 -5.76
C ASP A 37 8.68 -6.77 -5.01
N LEU A 38 9.42 -5.92 -5.73
CA LEU A 38 10.13 -4.78 -5.15
C LEU A 38 9.22 -3.79 -4.42
N LEU A 39 7.91 -3.74 -4.74
CA LEU A 39 6.96 -2.88 -4.03
C LEU A 39 6.54 -3.43 -2.66
N LEU A 40 6.89 -4.69 -2.36
CA LEU A 40 6.63 -5.34 -1.07
C LEU A 40 7.87 -5.34 -0.15
N GLU A 41 9.03 -4.92 -0.66
CA GLU A 41 10.25 -4.82 0.12
C GLU A 41 10.25 -3.57 1.01
N GLU A 42 10.84 -3.69 2.19
CA GLU A 42 11.04 -2.56 3.09
C GLU A 42 12.08 -1.60 2.49
N CYS A 43 11.64 -0.39 2.13
CA CYS A 43 12.49 0.65 1.58
C CYS A 43 12.47 1.89 2.48
N PHE A 44 13.65 2.37 2.89
CA PHE A 44 13.79 3.60 3.68
C PHE A 44 13.80 4.83 2.77
N GLY A 45 12.62 5.38 2.52
CA GLY A 45 12.43 6.60 1.73
C GLY A 45 11.02 7.17 1.92
N PRO A 46 10.77 8.42 1.49
CA PRO A 46 9.48 9.06 1.69
C PRO A 46 8.44 8.61 0.63
N VAL A 47 8.32 7.29 0.44
CA VAL A 47 7.45 6.66 -0.55
C VAL A 47 6.41 5.82 0.15
N THR A 48 5.15 6.02 -0.21
CA THR A 48 4.05 5.14 0.19
C THR A 48 3.55 4.36 -1.02
N VAL A 49 3.35 3.05 -0.87
CA VAL A 49 2.65 2.24 -1.89
C VAL A 49 1.20 2.06 -1.45
N VAL A 50 0.27 2.49 -2.30
CA VAL A 50 -1.17 2.38 -2.10
C VAL A 50 -1.71 1.26 -3.00
N ALA A 51 -1.98 0.11 -2.39
CA ALA A 51 -2.60 -1.02 -3.08
C ALA A 51 -4.13 -0.88 -3.08
N ARG A 52 -4.76 -0.83 -4.26
CA ARG A 52 -6.22 -0.83 -4.39
C ARG A 52 -6.74 -2.25 -4.56
N TYR A 53 -7.52 -2.71 -3.61
CA TYR A 53 -8.16 -4.02 -3.64
C TYR A 53 -9.66 -3.89 -3.91
N ALA A 54 -10.23 -4.86 -4.61
CA ALA A 54 -11.66 -4.92 -4.90
C ALA A 54 -12.45 -5.71 -3.84
N ASP A 55 -11.79 -6.65 -3.16
CA ASP A 55 -12.43 -7.56 -2.20
C ASP A 55 -11.44 -8.09 -1.14
N ASP A 56 -11.99 -8.83 -0.18
CA ASP A 56 -11.26 -9.41 0.94
C ASP A 56 -10.21 -10.44 0.49
N ALA A 57 -10.42 -11.09 -0.66
CA ALA A 57 -9.50 -12.10 -1.17
C ALA A 57 -8.21 -11.45 -1.69
N GLU A 58 -8.32 -10.33 -2.40
CA GLU A 58 -7.17 -9.58 -2.88
C GLU A 58 -6.32 -9.02 -1.73
N ILE A 59 -6.93 -8.38 -0.73
CA ILE A 59 -6.18 -7.86 0.42
C ILE A 59 -5.51 -8.99 1.21
N THR A 60 -6.21 -10.11 1.43
CA THR A 60 -5.63 -11.28 2.14
C THR A 60 -4.45 -11.87 1.38
N ALA A 61 -4.54 -11.96 0.05
CA ALA A 61 -3.44 -12.45 -0.79
C ALA A 61 -2.21 -11.54 -0.69
N VAL A 62 -2.39 -10.21 -0.73
CA VAL A 62 -1.27 -9.26 -0.58
C VAL A 62 -0.66 -9.35 0.82
N LEU A 63 -1.47 -9.33 1.87
CA LEU A 63 -0.99 -9.41 3.25
C LEU A 63 -0.20 -10.71 3.53
N SER A 64 -0.57 -11.82 2.87
CA SER A 64 0.14 -13.11 2.98
C SER A 64 1.54 -13.08 2.36
N ARG A 65 1.83 -12.10 1.50
CA ARG A 65 3.13 -11.93 0.84
C ARG A 65 4.03 -10.91 1.51
N LEU A 66 3.48 -10.02 2.35
CA LEU A 66 4.30 -9.04 3.06
C LEU A 66 5.28 -9.77 4.00
N PRO A 67 6.54 -9.34 4.05
CA PRO A 67 7.47 -9.82 5.07
C PRO A 67 6.98 -9.43 6.47
N GLY A 68 7.66 -9.89 7.52
CA GLY A 68 7.29 -9.57 8.90
C GLY A 68 7.19 -8.06 9.14
N ASN A 69 6.00 -7.58 9.49
CA ASN A 69 5.75 -6.17 9.81
C ASN A 69 5.84 -5.94 11.32
N LEU A 70 6.55 -4.89 11.74
CA LEU A 70 6.64 -4.51 13.15
C LEU A 70 5.30 -4.02 13.70
N THR A 71 4.55 -3.27 12.88
CA THR A 71 3.24 -2.73 13.22
C THR A 71 2.29 -2.88 12.04
N ALA A 72 1.00 -2.92 12.35
CA ALA A 72 -0.08 -2.74 11.39
C ALA A 72 -1.05 -1.71 11.96
N THR A 73 -1.64 -0.88 11.11
CA THR A 73 -2.69 0.06 11.49
C THR A 73 -3.92 -0.24 10.65
N VAL A 74 -5.08 -0.35 11.31
CA VAL A 74 -6.37 -0.53 10.65
C VAL A 74 -7.23 0.68 10.96
N GLN A 75 -7.72 1.34 9.91
CA GLN A 75 -8.64 2.46 10.01
C GLN A 75 -10.06 1.92 9.91
N LEU A 76 -10.82 2.12 10.98
CA LEU A 76 -12.21 1.68 11.09
C LEU A 76 -13.10 2.90 11.35
N SER A 77 -14.32 2.85 10.83
CA SER A 77 -15.42 3.70 11.28
C SER A 77 -15.77 3.41 12.74
N SER A 78 -16.49 4.34 13.37
CA SER A 78 -16.97 4.15 14.75
C SER A 78 -17.82 2.89 14.91
N ASP A 79 -18.66 2.57 13.92
CA ASP A 79 -19.57 1.43 13.95
C ASP A 79 -18.80 0.10 13.82
N GLU A 80 -17.82 0.02 12.90
CA GLU A 80 -16.91 -1.13 12.79
C GLU A 80 -16.12 -1.34 14.09
N ALA A 81 -15.64 -0.27 14.73
CA ALA A 81 -14.93 -0.35 15.99
C ALA A 81 -15.83 -0.83 17.16
N ALA A 82 -17.14 -0.58 17.08
CA ALA A 82 -18.13 -1.10 18.01
C ALA A 82 -18.56 -2.55 17.70
N GLY A 83 -18.08 -3.14 16.61
CA GLY A 83 -18.47 -4.49 16.15
C GLY A 83 -19.79 -4.53 15.39
N GLU A 84 -20.29 -3.37 14.96
CA GLU A 84 -21.47 -3.23 14.12
C GLU A 84 -21.09 -3.23 12.64
N SER A 85 -22.08 -3.38 11.76
CA SER A 85 -21.84 -3.33 10.31
C SER A 85 -21.53 -1.89 9.86
N GLY A 86 -20.25 -1.54 9.78
CA GLY A 86 -19.77 -0.38 9.03
C GLY A 86 -19.34 -0.78 7.61
N ARG A 87 -19.27 0.21 6.71
CA ARG A 87 -18.75 0.06 5.35
C ARG A 87 -17.57 0.99 5.05
N GLY A 88 -16.94 1.55 6.08
CA GLY A 88 -15.87 2.55 5.94
C GLY A 88 -16.20 3.65 4.93
N VAL A 89 -17.34 4.36 5.10
CA VAL A 89 -17.72 5.51 4.26
C VAL A 89 -17.25 6.83 4.84
#